data_AF-A0A6G0AJQ1-F1
#
_entry.id   AF-A0A6G0AJQ1-F1
#
_cell.length_a   1.000
_cell.length_b   1.000
_cell.length_c   1.000
_cell.angle_alpha   90.00
_cell.angle_beta   90.00
_cell.angle_gamma   90.00
#
_symmetry.space_group_name_H-M   'P 1'
#
loop_
_entity.id
_entity.type
_entity.pdbx_description
1 polymer ?
#
loop_
_entity_poly.entity_id
_entity_poly.type
_entity_poly.pdbx_seq_one_letter_code
_entity_poly.pdbx_strand_id
1 'polypeptide(L)'
;MDISTEKIQNVIDDLFDSAISQLKEKTINAFIPFGGISEVPTNQFQTFAFDNELEELVDYLREFTILLDQYDSNQRQRTRILIQMYCRVMENDFQYIIIYNLLRLLNNLSPDWEFKTTRNGKPFYCESPTSKIDEISTLCKTNKLKIGSILKYLLKADLRNSFYHSQYTISPDGTFGNTRFYSPTSKVKPAKKVFKLSKIESLYNNAESFFNFFFKRFFFERKKFRDGKEYKLFDGRNLVWESNSWRIYK
;
A
#
# COMPACT_ATOMS: atom_id res chain seq x y z
N MET A 1 3.44 1.94 22.18
CA MET A 1 4.36 0.85 21.78
C MET A 1 4.73 1.09 20.34
N ASP A 2 5.99 1.44 20.10
CA ASP A 2 6.52 1.56 18.74
C ASP A 2 6.80 0.16 18.18
N ILE A 3 6.60 0.00 16.88
CA ILE A 3 6.90 -1.24 16.18
C ILE A 3 8.37 -1.20 15.74
N SER A 4 9.08 -2.33 15.88
CA SER A 4 10.45 -2.42 15.35
C SER A 4 10.42 -2.64 13.84
N THR A 5 11.43 -2.09 13.16
CA THR A 5 11.72 -2.33 11.74
C THR A 5 11.84 -3.81 11.42
N GLU A 6 12.47 -4.59 12.31
CA GLU A 6 12.57 -6.05 12.21
C GLU A 6 11.19 -6.73 12.20
N LYS A 7 10.26 -6.30 13.07
CA LYS A 7 8.90 -6.86 13.08
C LYS A 7 8.15 -6.56 11.80
N ILE A 8 8.36 -5.37 11.20
CA ILE A 8 7.78 -5.03 9.89
C ILE A 8 8.33 -5.95 8.81
N GLN A 9 9.65 -6.14 8.76
CA GLN A 9 10.29 -7.03 7.80
C GLN A 9 9.78 -8.47 7.93
N ASN A 10 9.78 -9.02 9.15
CA ASN A 10 9.38 -10.40 9.40
C ASN A 10 7.94 -10.69 8.94
N VAL A 11 6.99 -9.78 9.15
CA VAL A 11 5.61 -10.03 8.68
C VAL A 11 5.46 -9.97 7.16
N ILE A 12 6.34 -9.24 6.47
CA ILE A 12 6.38 -9.19 5.01
C ILE A 12 6.99 -10.50 4.51
N ASP A 13 8.12 -10.92 5.07
CA ASP A 13 8.76 -12.18 4.74
C ASP A 13 7.81 -13.36 4.98
N ASP A 14 7.12 -13.41 6.13
CA ASP A 14 6.10 -14.43 6.45
C ASP A 14 5.01 -14.54 5.36
N LEU A 15 4.51 -13.40 4.86
CA LEU A 15 3.49 -13.38 3.79
C LEU A 15 4.04 -13.96 2.50
N PHE A 16 5.22 -13.51 2.07
CA PHE A 16 5.81 -13.94 0.81
C PHE A 16 6.28 -15.40 0.89
N ASP A 17 6.91 -15.83 1.98
CA ASP A 17 7.35 -17.21 2.17
C ASP A 17 6.16 -18.17 2.19
N SER A 18 5.06 -17.80 2.86
CA SER A 18 3.81 -18.57 2.85
C SER A 18 3.24 -18.69 1.42
N ALA A 19 3.17 -17.57 0.68
CA ALA A 19 2.68 -17.57 -0.68
C ALA A 19 3.55 -18.41 -1.62
N ILE A 20 4.87 -18.20 -1.61
CA ILE A 20 5.79 -18.88 -2.52
C ILE A 20 5.85 -20.39 -2.26
N SER A 21 5.87 -20.80 -0.98
CA SER A 21 5.91 -22.22 -0.62
C SER A 21 4.65 -22.98 -1.03
N GLN A 22 3.47 -22.36 -0.88
CA GLN A 22 2.18 -23.01 -1.16
C GLN A 22 1.72 -22.87 -2.61
N LEU A 23 1.92 -21.71 -3.21
CA LEU A 23 1.36 -21.36 -4.52
C LEU A 23 2.34 -21.62 -5.67
N LYS A 24 3.66 -21.63 -5.40
CA LYS A 24 4.73 -21.80 -6.39
C LYS A 24 4.51 -20.83 -7.58
N GLU A 25 4.37 -21.37 -8.78
CA GLU A 25 4.18 -20.61 -10.01
C GLU A 25 2.87 -19.82 -10.03
N LYS A 26 1.84 -20.25 -9.28
CA LYS A 26 0.55 -19.52 -9.21
C LYS A 26 0.70 -18.13 -8.60
N THR A 27 1.77 -17.88 -7.83
CA THR A 27 2.07 -16.56 -7.24
C THR A 27 2.14 -15.45 -8.28
N ILE A 28 2.52 -15.74 -9.52
CA ILE A 28 2.57 -14.75 -10.60
C ILE A 28 1.22 -14.05 -10.82
N ASN A 29 0.12 -14.76 -10.52
CA ASN A 29 -1.23 -14.24 -10.64
C ASN A 29 -1.57 -13.17 -9.58
N ALA A 30 -0.77 -13.04 -8.52
CA ALA A 30 -0.89 -11.93 -7.59
C ALA A 30 0.01 -10.75 -7.97
N PHE A 31 0.98 -10.94 -8.86
CA PHE A 31 1.98 -9.93 -9.22
C PHE A 31 1.66 -9.18 -10.51
N ILE A 32 0.88 -9.81 -11.39
CA ILE A 32 0.61 -9.29 -12.72
C ILE A 32 -0.89 -9.08 -12.88
N PRO A 33 -1.35 -7.86 -13.17
CA PRO A 33 -2.76 -7.61 -13.45
C PRO A 33 -3.21 -8.37 -14.69
N PHE A 34 -4.36 -9.04 -14.56
CA PHE A 34 -5.07 -9.65 -15.67
C PHE A 34 -6.57 -9.65 -15.35
N GLY A 35 -7.41 -9.43 -16.37
CA GLY A 35 -8.85 -9.24 -16.21
C GLY A 35 -9.24 -7.81 -15.83
N GLY A 36 -10.52 -7.44 -16.01
CA GLY A 36 -11.09 -6.17 -15.54
C GLY A 36 -10.77 -4.92 -16.36
N ILE A 37 -9.64 -4.87 -17.06
CA ILE A 37 -9.32 -3.74 -17.94
C ILE A 37 -9.94 -3.99 -19.33
N SER A 38 -11.26 -3.81 -19.44
CA SER A 38 -12.02 -4.00 -20.68
C SER A 38 -11.63 -3.03 -21.81
N GLU A 39 -10.82 -2.00 -21.51
CA GLU A 39 -10.57 -0.88 -22.42
C GLU A 39 -9.11 -0.69 -22.83
N VAL A 40 -8.15 -1.49 -22.32
CA VAL A 40 -6.75 -1.34 -22.73
C VAL A 40 -6.46 -2.21 -23.94
N PRO A 41 -6.05 -1.64 -25.09
CA PRO A 41 -5.82 -2.37 -26.32
C PRO A 41 -4.85 -3.54 -26.11
N THR A 42 -5.27 -4.74 -26.49
CA THR A 42 -4.54 -6.01 -26.37
C THR A 42 -3.15 -6.04 -27.01
N ASN A 43 -2.81 -5.01 -27.80
CA ASN A 43 -1.67 -4.97 -28.69
C ASN A 43 -0.53 -4.10 -28.13
N GLN A 44 -0.79 -3.37 -27.04
CA GLN A 44 0.16 -2.46 -26.41
C GLN A 44 0.05 -2.56 -24.88
N PHE A 45 0.39 -3.74 -24.33
CA PHE A 45 0.91 -3.78 -22.96
C PHE A 45 2.33 -3.19 -22.97
N GLN A 46 2.45 -1.88 -23.27
CA GLN A 46 3.63 -1.14 -22.87
C GLN A 46 3.63 -1.18 -21.33
N THR A 47 4.75 -1.65 -20.77
CA THR A 47 5.18 -1.51 -19.36
C THR A 47 4.08 -0.99 -18.43
N PHE A 48 3.54 -1.90 -17.62
CA PHE A 48 2.43 -1.66 -16.69
C PHE A 48 2.43 -0.24 -16.13
N ALA A 49 1.27 0.43 -16.19
CA ALA A 49 1.04 1.69 -15.48
C ALA A 49 1.53 1.64 -14.03
N PHE A 50 1.51 0.46 -13.40
CA PHE A 50 2.03 0.22 -12.06
C PHE A 50 3.54 0.41 -11.87
N ASP A 51 4.36 -0.04 -12.83
CA ASP A 51 5.82 0.13 -12.72
C ASP A 51 6.13 1.64 -12.80
N ASN A 52 5.45 2.37 -13.70
CA ASN A 52 5.56 3.82 -13.81
C ASN A 52 5.00 4.55 -12.56
N GLU A 53 3.81 4.18 -12.06
CA GLU A 53 3.21 4.77 -10.85
C GLU A 53 4.10 4.60 -9.62
N LEU A 54 4.81 3.49 -9.55
CA LEU A 54 5.77 3.23 -8.49
C LEU A 54 7.05 4.03 -8.66
N GLU A 55 7.58 4.14 -9.88
CA GLU A 55 8.71 5.03 -10.18
C GLU A 55 8.38 6.47 -9.80
N GLU A 56 7.20 6.97 -10.17
CA GLU A 56 6.70 8.29 -9.77
C GLU A 56 6.63 8.45 -8.23
N LEU A 57 6.20 7.40 -7.52
CA LEU A 57 6.18 7.43 -6.05
C LEU A 57 7.60 7.46 -5.45
N VAL A 58 8.55 6.71 -6.01
CA VAL A 58 9.94 6.71 -5.55
C VAL A 58 10.58 8.08 -5.81
N ASP A 59 10.34 8.66 -6.98
CA ASP A 59 10.84 9.97 -7.37
C ASP A 59 10.28 11.06 -6.47
N TYR A 60 8.96 11.01 -6.22
CA TYR A 60 8.29 11.85 -5.24
C TYR A 60 8.94 11.77 -3.85
N LEU A 61 9.18 10.56 -3.33
CA LEU A 61 9.79 10.42 -2.01
C LEU A 61 11.21 10.98 -1.96
N ARG A 62 12.01 10.74 -3.01
CA ARG A 62 13.37 11.26 -3.14
C ARG A 62 13.41 12.79 -3.15
N GLU A 63 12.55 13.43 -3.93
CA GLU A 63 12.45 14.89 -4.00
C GLU A 63 12.06 15.50 -2.65
N PHE A 64 11.06 14.91 -1.98
CA PHE A 64 10.61 15.41 -0.69
C PHE A 64 11.61 15.14 0.45
N THR A 65 12.45 14.12 0.36
CA THR A 65 13.58 13.93 1.29
C THR A 65 14.58 15.08 1.17
N ILE A 66 14.91 15.54 -0.05
CA ILE A 66 15.77 16.72 -0.24
C ILE A 66 15.13 17.95 0.40
N LEU A 67 13.81 18.11 0.26
CA LEU A 67 13.08 19.21 0.92
C LEU A 67 13.11 19.08 2.46
N LEU A 68 13.04 17.88 3.03
CA LEU A 68 13.15 17.68 4.48
C LEU A 68 14.48 18.21 5.02
N ASP A 69 15.58 17.94 4.32
CA ASP A 69 16.91 18.41 4.72
C ASP A 69 16.99 19.94 4.66
N GLN A 70 16.37 20.57 3.66
CA GLN A 70 16.30 22.03 3.54
C GLN A 70 15.52 22.71 4.67
N TYR A 71 14.49 22.04 5.21
CA TYR A 71 13.62 22.57 6.25
C TYR A 71 13.90 22.02 7.65
N ASP A 72 15.09 21.47 7.90
CA ASP A 72 15.40 20.80 9.17
C ASP A 72 15.25 21.71 10.39
N SER A 73 15.59 22.99 10.26
CA SER A 73 15.42 24.01 11.31
C SER A 73 13.98 24.50 11.48
N ASN A 74 13.07 24.20 10.53
CA ASN A 74 11.67 24.61 10.55
C ASN A 74 10.76 23.42 10.85
N GLN A 75 10.59 23.11 12.13
CA GLN A 75 9.79 21.98 12.61
C GLN A 75 8.36 21.96 12.05
N ARG A 76 7.74 23.14 11.85
CA ARG A 76 6.41 23.24 11.25
C ARG A 76 6.38 22.74 9.80
N GLN A 77 7.36 23.13 8.98
CA GLN A 77 7.46 22.67 7.59
C GLN A 77 7.89 21.20 7.52
N ARG A 78 8.85 20.81 8.34
CA ARG A 78 9.28 19.40 8.50
C ARG A 78 8.10 18.48 8.80
N THR A 79 7.26 18.84 9.79
CA THR A 79 6.03 18.11 10.10
C THR A 79 5.11 17.99 8.88
N ARG A 80 4.89 19.09 8.15
CA ARG A 80 4.00 19.09 6.98
C ARG A 80 4.49 18.13 5.90
N ILE A 81 5.79 18.18 5.60
CA ILE A 81 6.41 17.30 4.59
C ILE A 81 6.33 15.84 5.02
N LEU A 82 6.69 15.53 6.27
CA LEU A 82 6.63 14.15 6.78
C LEU A 82 5.21 13.57 6.72
N ILE A 83 4.17 14.34 7.09
CA ILE A 83 2.79 13.86 6.99
C ILE A 83 2.41 13.64 5.52
N GLN A 84 2.78 14.55 4.63
CA GLN A 84 2.53 14.42 3.20
C GLN A 84 3.14 13.13 2.65
N MET A 85 4.42 12.87 2.92
CA MET A 85 5.11 11.65 2.47
C MET A 85 4.50 10.41 3.10
N TYR A 86 4.23 10.43 4.41
CA TYR A 86 3.54 9.36 5.12
C TYR A 86 2.18 9.01 4.49
N CYS A 87 1.35 10.02 4.18
CA CYS A 87 0.06 9.80 3.54
C CYS A 87 0.26 9.19 2.16
N ARG A 88 1.20 9.71 1.37
CA ARG A 88 1.47 9.21 0.01
C ARG A 88 1.91 7.74 0.02
N VAL A 89 2.77 7.34 0.95
CA VAL A 89 3.16 5.93 1.14
C VAL A 89 1.96 5.09 1.53
N MET A 90 1.17 5.51 2.52
CA MET A 90 0.04 4.73 3.03
C MET A 90 -1.20 4.74 2.13
N GLU A 91 -1.26 5.61 1.12
CA GLU A 91 -2.33 5.68 0.11
C GLU A 91 -1.96 5.00 -1.21
N ASN A 92 -0.74 4.49 -1.33
CA ASN A 92 -0.36 3.71 -2.50
C ASN A 92 -1.18 2.41 -2.55
N ASP A 93 -2.00 2.28 -3.58
CA ASP A 93 -2.89 1.14 -3.76
C ASP A 93 -2.17 -0.14 -4.18
N PHE A 94 -1.03 0.03 -4.84
CA PHE A 94 -0.27 -1.08 -5.38
C PHE A 94 0.16 -2.08 -4.30
N GLN A 95 0.76 -1.63 -3.20
CA GLN A 95 1.15 -2.54 -2.12
C GLN A 95 -0.06 -3.29 -1.53
N TYR A 96 -1.23 -2.64 -1.44
CA TYR A 96 -2.44 -3.28 -0.95
C TYR A 96 -2.94 -4.35 -1.91
N ILE A 97 -2.98 -4.07 -3.23
CA ILE A 97 -3.55 -5.01 -4.19
C ILE A 97 -2.72 -6.29 -4.30
N ILE A 98 -1.39 -6.17 -4.25
CA ILE A 98 -0.50 -7.32 -4.24
C ILE A 98 -0.69 -8.16 -2.97
N ILE A 99 -0.70 -7.53 -1.78
CA ILE A 99 -0.94 -8.23 -0.51
C ILE A 99 -2.30 -8.93 -0.52
N TYR A 100 -3.32 -8.24 -0.99
CA TYR A 100 -4.68 -8.76 -1.11
C TYR A 100 -4.73 -9.99 -2.02
N ASN A 101 -4.14 -9.93 -3.21
CA ASN A 101 -4.14 -11.04 -4.16
C ASN A 101 -3.32 -12.24 -3.68
N LEU A 102 -2.18 -12.02 -3.01
CA LEU A 102 -1.43 -13.10 -2.36
C LEU A 102 -2.29 -13.82 -1.32
N LEU A 103 -2.98 -13.06 -0.47
CA LEU A 103 -3.86 -13.60 0.56
C LEU A 103 -5.07 -14.32 -0.04
N ARG A 104 -5.67 -13.80 -1.12
CA ARG A 104 -6.78 -14.46 -1.82
C ARG A 104 -6.35 -15.82 -2.36
N LEU A 105 -5.21 -15.89 -3.04
CA LEU A 105 -4.67 -17.15 -3.54
C LEU A 105 -4.39 -18.15 -2.41
N LEU A 106 -3.82 -17.69 -1.28
CA LEU A 106 -3.63 -18.50 -0.07
C LEU A 106 -4.95 -18.97 0.57
N ASN A 107 -6.08 -18.35 0.22
CA ASN A 107 -7.42 -18.75 0.64
C ASN A 107 -8.18 -19.51 -0.47
N ASN A 108 -7.49 -19.97 -1.54
CA ASN A 108 -8.08 -20.62 -2.71
C ASN A 108 -9.12 -19.76 -3.45
N LEU A 109 -8.99 -18.44 -3.37
CA LEU A 109 -9.80 -17.48 -4.13
C LEU A 109 -9.03 -17.00 -5.35
N SER A 110 -9.75 -16.69 -6.43
CA SER A 110 -9.16 -16.02 -7.60
C SER A 110 -8.59 -14.66 -7.21
N PRO A 111 -7.50 -14.16 -7.81
CA PRO A 111 -7.09 -12.77 -7.67
C PRO A 111 -8.22 -11.82 -8.11
N ASP A 112 -8.20 -10.62 -7.56
CA ASP A 112 -9.15 -9.56 -7.84
C ASP A 112 -8.42 -8.22 -7.77
N TRP A 113 -8.30 -7.59 -8.94
CA TRP A 113 -7.56 -6.34 -9.15
C TRP A 113 -8.41 -5.09 -8.89
N GLU A 114 -9.70 -5.24 -8.59
CA GLU A 114 -10.64 -4.15 -8.32
C GLU A 114 -10.93 -3.97 -6.82
N PHE A 115 -10.33 -4.81 -5.95
CA PHE A 115 -10.63 -4.82 -4.51
C PHE A 115 -12.15 -4.98 -4.25
N LYS A 116 -12.79 -5.90 -4.97
CA LYS A 116 -14.24 -6.12 -4.92
C LYS A 116 -14.60 -7.15 -3.85
N THR A 117 -15.55 -6.77 -3.02
CA THR A 117 -16.12 -7.64 -1.99
C THR A 117 -17.64 -7.68 -2.09
N THR A 118 -18.27 -8.39 -1.16
CA THR A 118 -19.73 -8.47 -1.09
C THR A 118 -20.19 -7.89 0.24
N ARG A 119 -21.06 -6.89 0.19
CA ARG A 119 -21.71 -6.32 1.37
C ARG A 119 -23.22 -6.40 1.17
N ASN A 120 -23.92 -7.07 2.11
CA ASN A 120 -25.36 -7.31 2.02
C ASN A 120 -25.78 -7.96 0.68
N GLY A 121 -24.98 -8.91 0.19
CA GLY A 121 -25.25 -9.62 -1.08
C GLY A 121 -24.97 -8.81 -2.35
N LYS A 122 -24.50 -7.57 -2.25
CA LYS A 122 -24.17 -6.72 -3.41
C LYS A 122 -22.66 -6.51 -3.54
N PRO A 123 -22.15 -6.33 -4.77
CA PRO A 123 -20.78 -5.87 -4.99
C PRO A 123 -20.48 -4.59 -4.21
N PHE A 124 -19.34 -4.57 -3.53
CA PHE A 124 -18.82 -3.42 -2.80
C PHE A 124 -17.35 -3.25 -3.16
N TYR A 125 -16.96 -2.05 -3.59
CA TYR A 125 -15.56 -1.74 -3.90
C TYR A 125 -14.91 -1.08 -2.70
N CYS A 126 -13.81 -1.65 -2.22
CA CYS A 126 -13.07 -1.08 -1.11
C CYS A 126 -12.22 0.10 -1.60
N GLU A 127 -12.77 1.31 -1.64
CA GLU A 127 -12.05 2.49 -2.18
C GLU A 127 -11.05 3.08 -1.18
N SER A 128 -11.36 3.07 0.11
CA SER A 128 -10.51 3.72 1.13
C SER A 128 -9.37 2.80 1.62
N PRO A 129 -8.21 3.34 2.02
CA PRO A 129 -7.14 2.55 2.64
C PRO A 129 -7.61 1.75 3.85
N THR A 130 -8.46 2.34 4.71
CA THR A 130 -9.04 1.64 5.87
C THR A 130 -9.84 0.41 5.45
N SER A 131 -10.74 0.55 4.46
CA SER A 131 -11.53 -0.59 3.98
C SER A 131 -10.66 -1.68 3.35
N LYS A 132 -9.64 -1.31 2.56
CA LYS A 132 -8.70 -2.29 1.97
C LYS A 132 -7.94 -3.06 3.05
N ILE A 133 -7.46 -2.36 4.08
CA ILE A 133 -6.75 -2.97 5.22
C ILE A 133 -7.66 -3.87 6.05
N ASP A 134 -8.94 -3.52 6.21
CA ASP A 134 -9.92 -4.36 6.90
C ASP A 134 -10.16 -5.67 6.17
N GLU A 135 -10.28 -5.65 4.83
CA GLU A 135 -10.40 -6.86 4.02
C GLU A 135 -9.14 -7.71 4.05
N ILE A 136 -7.95 -7.09 3.90
CA ILE A 136 -6.66 -7.77 4.09
C ILE A 136 -6.60 -8.46 5.45
N SER A 137 -7.03 -7.77 6.51
CA SER A 137 -7.04 -8.31 7.87
C SER A 137 -8.02 -9.48 8.03
N THR A 138 -9.13 -9.48 7.29
CA THR A 138 -10.07 -10.61 7.26
C THR A 138 -9.43 -11.84 6.62
N LEU A 139 -8.80 -11.69 5.45
CA LEU A 139 -8.12 -12.80 4.77
C LEU A 139 -6.91 -13.36 5.55
N CYS A 140 -6.25 -12.52 6.35
CA CYS A 140 -5.14 -12.94 7.21
C CYS A 140 -5.55 -13.99 8.26
N LYS A 141 -6.82 -13.99 8.71
CA LYS A 141 -7.28 -14.86 9.82
C LYS A 141 -7.13 -16.35 9.49
N THR A 142 -7.45 -16.75 8.26
CA THR A 142 -7.38 -18.15 7.81
C THR A 142 -5.96 -18.69 7.88
N ASN A 143 -4.97 -17.88 7.47
CA ASN A 143 -3.56 -18.27 7.39
C ASN A 143 -2.73 -17.81 8.60
N LYS A 144 -3.37 -17.23 9.63
CA LYS A 144 -2.73 -16.68 10.84
C LYS A 144 -1.60 -15.66 10.56
N LEU A 145 -1.67 -14.97 9.42
CA LEU A 145 -0.69 -13.96 9.02
C LEU A 145 -0.92 -12.64 9.76
N LYS A 146 0.15 -11.90 10.03
CA LYS A 146 0.10 -10.66 10.84
C LYS A 146 0.16 -9.37 10.03
N ILE A 147 0.33 -9.44 8.71
CA ILE A 147 0.48 -8.27 7.84
C ILE A 147 -0.70 -7.28 7.98
N GLY A 148 -1.94 -7.76 8.07
CA GLY A 148 -3.12 -6.89 8.29
C GLY A 148 -3.06 -6.11 9.60
N SER A 149 -2.56 -6.72 10.68
CA SER A 149 -2.38 -6.03 11.97
C SER A 149 -1.29 -4.95 11.92
N ILE A 150 -0.26 -5.16 11.10
CA ILE A 150 0.80 -4.17 10.87
C ILE A 150 0.25 -3.00 10.06
N LEU A 151 -0.47 -3.26 8.98
CA LEU A 151 -1.11 -2.21 8.19
C LEU A 151 -2.08 -1.36 9.03
N LYS A 152 -2.90 -1.99 9.89
CA LYS A 152 -3.77 -1.28 10.86
C LYS A 152 -2.99 -0.43 11.84
N TYR A 153 -1.83 -0.91 12.29
CA TYR A 153 -0.96 -0.15 13.17
C TYR A 153 -0.38 1.07 12.44
N LEU A 154 0.11 0.88 11.22
CA LEU A 154 0.76 1.91 10.41
C LEU A 154 -0.22 3.01 9.98
N LEU A 155 -1.44 2.66 9.57
CA LEU A 155 -2.44 3.63 9.13
C LEU A 155 -3.08 4.37 10.32
N LYS A 156 -2.81 5.67 10.44
CA LYS A 156 -3.45 6.58 11.39
C LYS A 156 -4.52 7.38 10.68
N ALA A 157 -5.71 6.79 10.59
CA ALA A 157 -6.85 7.38 9.87
C ALA A 157 -7.17 8.82 10.31
N ASP A 158 -7.01 9.17 11.59
CA ASP A 158 -7.25 10.55 12.03
C ASP A 158 -6.22 11.54 11.47
N LEU A 159 -4.94 11.17 11.46
CA LEU A 159 -3.87 11.99 10.90
C LEU A 159 -4.09 12.18 9.40
N ARG A 160 -4.27 11.05 8.68
CA ARG A 160 -4.52 11.03 7.24
C ARG A 160 -5.74 11.86 6.86
N ASN A 161 -6.89 11.63 7.51
CA ASN A 161 -8.13 12.32 7.16
C ASN A 161 -8.06 13.81 7.47
N SER A 162 -7.46 14.19 8.60
CA SER A 162 -7.25 15.61 8.90
C SER A 162 -6.37 16.29 7.86
N PHE A 163 -5.29 15.64 7.47
CA PHE A 163 -4.38 16.19 6.47
C PHE A 163 -5.04 16.30 5.10
N TYR A 164 -5.65 15.21 4.60
CA TYR A 164 -6.36 15.14 3.32
C TYR A 164 -7.46 16.20 3.19
N HIS A 165 -8.21 16.46 4.26
CA HIS A 165 -9.29 17.46 4.24
C HIS A 165 -8.83 18.87 4.66
N SER A 166 -7.53 19.11 4.85
CA SER A 166 -7.02 20.39 5.37
C SER A 166 -7.65 20.82 6.71
N GLN A 167 -8.04 19.84 7.53
CA GLN A 167 -8.66 20.02 8.85
C GLN A 167 -7.62 19.85 9.96
N TYR A 168 -6.59 20.70 9.94
CA TYR A 168 -5.52 20.67 10.93
C TYR A 168 -4.86 22.04 11.15
N THR A 169 -4.06 22.10 12.22
CA THR A 169 -3.08 23.16 12.48
C THR A 169 -1.74 22.52 12.84
N ILE A 170 -0.63 23.22 12.57
CA ILE A 170 0.71 22.81 13.00
C ILE A 170 1.32 23.99 13.75
N SER A 171 1.65 23.76 15.01
CA SER A 171 2.33 24.73 15.89
C SER A 171 3.79 24.94 15.48
N PRO A 172 4.47 26.00 15.97
CA PRO A 172 5.88 26.25 15.67
C PRO A 172 6.82 25.09 16.04
N ASP A 173 6.49 24.32 17.08
CA ASP A 173 7.20 23.13 17.55
C ASP A 173 6.93 21.86 16.71
N GLY A 174 6.25 22.02 15.56
CA GLY A 174 5.86 20.90 14.70
C GLY A 174 4.71 20.06 15.24
N THR A 175 4.06 20.42 16.35
CA THR A 175 2.91 19.67 16.87
C THR A 175 1.69 19.84 15.95
N PHE A 176 1.20 18.72 15.41
CA PHE A 176 0.00 18.65 14.57
C PHE A 176 -1.25 18.47 15.44
N GLY A 177 -2.26 19.31 15.23
CA GLY A 177 -3.56 19.22 15.89
C GLY A 177 -4.70 19.07 14.87
N ASN A 178 -5.52 18.03 15.02
CA ASN A 178 -6.74 17.86 14.23
C ASN A 178 -7.75 18.96 14.55
N THR A 179 -8.26 19.66 13.52
CA THR A 179 -9.26 20.73 13.67
C THR A 179 -10.67 20.40 13.21
N ARG A 180 -10.96 19.15 12.80
CA ARG A 180 -12.25 18.69 12.25
C ARG A 180 -13.48 19.06 13.09
N PHE A 181 -13.29 19.28 14.39
CA PHE A 181 -14.36 19.58 15.34
C PHE A 181 -14.38 21.05 15.82
N TYR A 182 -13.50 21.90 15.27
CA TYR A 182 -13.47 23.34 15.54
C TYR A 182 -14.25 24.15 14.49
N SER A 183 -14.98 23.48 13.59
CA SER A 183 -15.94 24.17 12.74
C SER A 183 -16.99 24.87 13.62
N PRO A 184 -17.34 26.14 13.37
CA PRO A 184 -18.44 26.82 14.04
C PRO A 184 -19.78 26.06 13.95
N THR A 185 -19.90 25.13 12.99
CA THR A 185 -21.08 24.30 12.76
C THR A 185 -21.03 22.93 13.44
N SER A 186 -19.93 22.55 14.10
CA SER A 186 -19.79 21.23 14.70
C SER A 186 -20.42 21.17 16.10
N LYS A 187 -21.39 20.27 16.30
CA LYS A 187 -22.05 20.03 17.60
C LYS A 187 -21.27 19.08 18.52
N VAL A 188 -20.10 18.59 18.09
CA VAL A 188 -19.35 17.53 18.78
C VAL A 188 -18.21 18.15 19.59
N LYS A 189 -18.15 17.86 20.90
CA LYS A 189 -17.01 18.25 21.74
C LYS A 189 -15.73 17.57 21.22
N PRO A 190 -14.66 18.30 20.89
CA PRO A 190 -13.46 17.73 20.32
C PRO A 190 -12.77 16.78 21.31
N ALA A 191 -12.57 15.52 20.89
CA ALA A 191 -11.40 14.78 21.35
C ALA A 191 -10.20 15.32 20.57
N LYS A 192 -9.41 16.19 21.20
CA LYS A 192 -8.23 16.79 20.55
C LYS A 192 -7.17 15.69 20.35
N LYS A 193 -7.14 15.08 19.16
CA LYS A 193 -6.02 14.22 18.77
C LYS A 193 -4.87 15.10 18.30
N VAL A 194 -3.74 14.96 18.98
CA VAL A 194 -2.52 15.73 18.77
C VAL A 194 -1.38 14.75 18.47
N PHE A 195 -0.55 15.08 17.49
CA PHE A 195 0.64 14.32 17.12
C PHE A 195 1.85 15.23 17.23
N LYS A 196 2.78 14.92 18.13
CA LYS A 196 4.08 15.59 18.20
C LYS A 196 4.92 15.24 16.96
N LEU A 197 5.84 16.13 16.57
CA LEU A 197 6.77 15.89 15.46
C LEU A 197 7.47 14.53 15.57
N SER A 198 8.01 14.18 16.75
CA SER A 198 8.67 12.88 16.97
C SER A 198 7.77 11.67 16.69
N LYS A 199 6.46 11.79 16.94
CA LYS A 199 5.52 10.71 16.61
C LYS A 199 5.27 10.64 15.11
N ILE A 200 5.25 11.78 14.43
CA ILE A 200 5.09 11.86 12.98
C ILE A 200 6.31 11.28 12.27
N GLU A 201 7.52 11.60 12.74
CA GLU A 201 8.77 10.98 12.27
C GLU A 201 8.73 9.47 12.45
N SER A 202 8.34 8.99 13.64
CA SER A 202 8.14 7.55 13.88
C SER A 202 7.12 6.92 12.93
N LEU A 203 6.01 7.60 12.62
CA LEU A 203 5.00 7.08 11.69
C LEU A 203 5.53 7.03 10.26
N TYR A 204 6.21 8.08 9.81
CA TYR A 204 6.85 8.13 8.50
C TYR A 204 7.90 7.03 8.36
N ASN A 205 8.87 6.95 9.28
CA ASN A 205 9.95 5.96 9.22
C ASN A 205 9.42 4.51 9.21
N ASN A 206 8.34 4.23 9.95
CA ASN A 206 7.71 2.92 9.94
C ASN A 206 6.99 2.63 8.60
N ALA A 207 6.31 3.63 8.02
CA ALA A 207 5.67 3.49 6.71
C ALA A 207 6.71 3.31 5.59
N GLU A 208 7.78 4.10 5.61
CA GLU A 208 8.91 4.00 4.69
C GLU A 208 9.62 2.65 4.81
N SER A 209 9.85 2.16 6.04
CA SER A 209 10.41 0.83 6.27
C SER A 209 9.54 -0.26 5.66
N PHE A 210 8.21 -0.19 5.88
CA PHE A 210 7.26 -1.10 5.27
C PHE A 210 7.34 -1.07 3.74
N PHE A 211 7.29 0.13 3.16
CA PHE A 211 7.41 0.35 1.72
C PHE A 211 8.68 -0.29 1.16
N ASN A 212 9.85 0.05 1.72
CA ASN A 212 11.14 -0.44 1.24
C ASN A 212 11.25 -1.96 1.32
N PHE A 213 10.86 -2.58 2.45
CA PHE A 213 10.90 -4.03 2.57
C PHE A 213 9.91 -4.72 1.64
N PHE A 214 8.69 -4.21 1.55
CA PHE A 214 7.66 -4.77 0.69
C PHE A 214 8.11 -4.76 -0.77
N PHE A 215 8.57 -3.62 -1.28
CA PHE A 215 8.99 -3.50 -2.68
C PHE A 215 10.26 -4.28 -2.97
N LYS A 216 11.25 -4.27 -2.06
CA LYS A 216 12.44 -5.12 -2.19
C LYS A 216 12.05 -6.59 -2.34
N ARG A 217 11.15 -7.08 -1.47
CA ARG A 217 10.70 -8.47 -1.51
C ARG A 217 9.87 -8.77 -2.76
N PHE A 218 8.93 -7.90 -3.10
CA PHE A 218 8.09 -8.01 -4.30
C PHE A 218 8.93 -8.11 -5.58
N PHE A 219 9.89 -7.20 -5.78
CA PHE A 219 10.73 -7.21 -6.98
C PHE A 219 11.67 -8.41 -7.03
N PHE A 220 12.21 -8.84 -5.89
CA PHE A 220 13.02 -10.05 -5.80
C PHE A 220 12.23 -11.29 -6.25
N GLU A 221 11.00 -11.45 -5.76
CA GLU A 221 10.14 -12.58 -6.14
C GLU A 221 9.64 -12.49 -7.58
N ARG A 222 9.18 -11.31 -8.02
CA ARG A 222 8.70 -11.08 -9.39
C ARG A 222 9.78 -11.30 -10.44
N LYS A 223 11.06 -11.01 -10.14
CA LYS A 223 12.19 -11.22 -11.06
C LYS A 223 12.35 -12.70 -11.45
N LYS A 224 11.98 -13.65 -10.59
CA LYS A 224 12.11 -15.09 -10.85
C LYS A 224 11.28 -15.57 -12.04
N PHE A 225 10.22 -14.84 -12.38
CA PHE A 225 9.32 -15.12 -13.50
C PHE A 225 9.77 -14.46 -14.81
N ARG A 226 10.90 -13.74 -14.81
CA ARG A 226 11.49 -13.09 -16.00
C ARG A 226 12.44 -14.04 -16.74
N ASP A 227 12.07 -15.31 -16.83
CA ASP A 227 12.89 -16.40 -17.37
C ASP A 227 12.52 -16.80 -18.80
N GLY A 228 11.56 -16.11 -19.41
CA GLY A 228 11.05 -16.42 -20.76
C GLY A 228 10.14 -17.65 -20.79
N LYS A 229 9.84 -18.27 -19.65
CA LYS A 229 8.86 -19.36 -19.56
C LYS A 229 7.45 -18.81 -19.71
N GLU A 230 6.57 -19.61 -20.32
CA GLU A 230 5.14 -19.33 -20.36
C GLU A 230 4.46 -19.73 -19.03
N TYR A 231 3.68 -18.80 -18.48
CA TYR A 231 2.90 -19.00 -17.27
C TYR A 231 1.41 -18.88 -17.59
N LYS A 232 0.61 -19.78 -17.02
CA LYS A 232 -0.85 -19.70 -17.13
C LYS A 232 -1.44 -18.71 -16.12
N LEU A 233 -2.16 -17.73 -16.65
CA LEU A 233 -2.97 -16.81 -15.87
C LEU A 233 -4.29 -17.46 -15.44
N PHE A 234 -4.89 -16.93 -14.37
CA PHE A 234 -6.12 -17.50 -13.80
C PHE A 234 -7.32 -17.41 -14.76
N ASP A 235 -7.31 -16.46 -15.70
CA ASP A 235 -8.32 -16.34 -16.77
C ASP A 235 -8.04 -17.21 -18.01
N GLY A 236 -7.03 -18.09 -17.95
CA GLY A 236 -6.66 -19.04 -18.99
C GLY A 236 -5.64 -18.55 -20.01
N ARG A 237 -5.39 -17.23 -20.05
CA ARG A 237 -4.38 -16.62 -20.93
C ARG A 237 -2.96 -17.04 -20.53
N ASN A 238 -2.04 -16.89 -21.47
CA ASN A 238 -0.62 -17.11 -21.24
C ASN A 238 0.07 -15.77 -20.95
N LEU A 239 1.06 -15.83 -20.07
CA LEU A 239 1.95 -14.73 -19.72
C LEU A 239 3.38 -15.17 -19.99
N VAL A 240 4.16 -14.34 -20.69
CA VAL A 240 5.59 -14.53 -20.88
C VAL A 240 6.33 -13.22 -20.66
N TRP A 241 7.57 -13.29 -20.18
CA TRP A 241 8.47 -12.14 -20.17
C TRP A 241 9.34 -12.16 -21.43
N GLU A 242 9.15 -11.19 -22.32
CA GLU A 242 9.86 -11.09 -23.59
C GLU A 242 10.22 -9.63 -23.89
N SER A 243 11.43 -9.40 -24.43
CA SER A 243 11.90 -8.07 -24.83
C SER A 243 11.77 -7.01 -23.71
N ASN A 244 12.14 -7.39 -22.49
CA ASN A 244 12.04 -6.56 -21.28
C ASN A 244 10.61 -6.11 -20.92
N SER A 245 9.60 -6.87 -21.33
CA SER A 245 8.20 -6.56 -21.06
C SER A 245 7.38 -7.82 -20.81
N TRP A 246 6.27 -7.68 -20.10
CA TRP A 246 5.30 -8.76 -19.93
C TRP A 246 4.35 -8.78 -21.13
N ARG A 247 4.18 -9.95 -21.73
CA ARG A 247 3.26 -10.17 -22.85
C ARG A 247 2.16 -11.14 -22.43
N ILE A 248 0.91 -10.78 -22.71
CA ILE A 248 -0.26 -11.61 -22.45
C ILE A 248 -0.90 -11.97 -23.79
N TYR A 249 -1.10 -13.26 -24.04
CA TYR A 249 -1.74 -13.77 -25.25
C TYR A 249 -2.76 -14.85 -24.92
N LYS A 250 -3.67 -15.11 -25.86
CA LYS A 250 -4.71 -16.15 -25.71
C LYS A 250 -4.11 -17.54 -25.80
#